data_AF-A0A5K1DIY3-F1
#
_entry.id   AF-A0A5K1DIY3-F1
#
_cell.length_a   1.000
_cell.length_b   1.000
_cell.length_c   1.000
_cell.angle_alpha   90.00
_cell.angle_beta   90.00
_cell.angle_gamma   90.00
#
_symmetry.space_group_name_H-M   'P 1'
#
loop_
_entity.id
_entity.type
_entity.pdbx_description
1 polymer ?
#
loop_
_entity_poly.entity_id
_entity_poly.type
_entity_poly.pdbx_seq_one_letter_code
_entity_poly.pdbx_strand_id
1 'polypeptide(L)' 'MDGNKDEALRCISIAKESLASGVESRALKFIRIARRLDGNLQVDDLLAACERMNRDSEVSKEEISQGK' A
#
# COMPACT_ATOMS: atom_id res chain seq x y z
N MET A 1 24.89 11.51 -7.94
CA MET A 1 24.21 11.34 -6.65
C MET A 1 22.93 10.58 -6.89
N ASP A 2 22.83 9.33 -6.45
CA ASP A 2 21.65 8.45 -6.59
C ASP A 2 20.55 8.77 -5.55
N GLY A 3 20.36 10.04 -5.21
CA GLY A 3 19.45 10.47 -4.15
C GLY A 3 17.98 10.06 -4.35
N ASN A 4 17.56 9.87 -5.60
CA ASN A 4 16.22 9.37 -5.92
C ASN A 4 16.02 7.92 -5.51
N LYS A 5 17.08 7.11 -5.54
CA LYS A 5 17.01 5.67 -5.28
C LYS A 5 16.89 5.38 -3.79
N ASP A 6 17.68 6.08 -2.97
CA ASP A 6 17.56 6.03 -1.51
C ASP A 6 16.18 6.50 -1.03
N GLU A 7 15.65 7.58 -1.64
CA GLU A 7 14.33 8.10 -1.29
C GLU A 7 13.21 7.11 -1.65
N ALA A 8 13.32 6.41 -2.80
CA ALA A 8 12.38 5.37 -3.20
C ALA A 8 12.36 4.22 -2.18
N LEU A 9 13.53 3.72 -1.77
CA LEU A 9 13.65 2.65 -0.78
C LEU A 9 13.08 3.07 0.58
N ARG A 10 13.34 4.29 1.02
CA ARG A 10 12.76 4.83 2.27
C ARG A 10 11.24 4.87 2.21
N CYS A 11 10.66 5.30 1.09
CA CYS A 11 9.21 5.29 0.89
C CYS A 11 8.63 3.87 0.99
N ILE A 12 9.30 2.85 0.43
CA ILE A 12 8.85 1.46 0.54
C ILE A 12 8.87 0.95 1.98
N SER A 13 9.91 1.25 2.75
CA SER A 13 9.97 0.88 4.17
C SER A 13 8.79 1.45 4.96
N ILE A 14 8.50 2.75 4.77
CA ILE A 14 7.36 3.41 5.44
C ILE A 14 6.03 2.80 4.99
N ALA A 15 5.91 2.42 3.71
CA ALA A 15 4.72 1.76 3.21
C ALA A 15 4.50 0.40 3.87
N LYS A 16 5.55 -0.42 4.00
CA LYS A 16 5.49 -1.71 4.70
C LYS A 16 5.10 -1.56 6.17
N GLU A 17 5.65 -0.58 6.88
CA GLU A 17 5.24 -0.27 8.27
C GLU A 17 3.78 0.17 8.34
N SER A 18 3.33 0.97 7.38
CA SER A 18 1.94 1.42 7.31
C SER A 18 0.97 0.26 7.07
N LEU A 19 1.34 -0.69 6.19
CA LEU A 19 0.60 -1.94 5.99
C LEU A 19 0.55 -2.78 7.28
N ALA A 20 1.68 -2.92 7.99
CA ALA A 20 1.73 -3.63 9.26
C ALA A 20 0.87 -2.96 10.36
N SER A 21 0.73 -1.63 10.30
CA SER A 21 -0.13 -0.86 11.20
C SER A 21 -1.60 -0.84 10.77
N GLY A 22 -1.96 -1.43 9.62
CA GLY A 22 -3.32 -1.38 9.05
C GLY A 22 -3.71 -0.01 8.47
N VAL A 23 -2.74 0.88 8.24
CA VAL A 23 -2.96 2.22 7.68
C VAL A 23 -2.66 2.22 6.19
N GLU A 24 -3.56 1.60 5.44
CA GLU A 24 -3.46 1.40 4.00
C GLU A 24 -3.32 2.71 3.20
N SER A 25 -4.13 3.73 3.52
CA SER A 25 -4.11 5.01 2.80
C SER A 25 -2.73 5.67 2.86
N ARG A 26 -2.01 5.44 3.97
CA ARG A 26 -0.64 5.92 4.15
C ARG A 26 0.32 5.08 3.30
N ALA A 27 0.20 3.76 3.32
CA ALA A 27 1.02 2.86 2.49
C ALA A 27 0.91 3.21 0.99
N LEU A 28 -0.31 3.30 0.46
CA LEU A 28 -0.58 3.65 -0.94
C LEU A 28 0.08 4.97 -1.37
N LYS A 29 0.06 5.97 -0.49
CA LYS A 29 0.66 7.28 -0.77
C LYS A 29 2.18 7.17 -0.96
N PHE A 30 2.85 6.47 -0.06
CA PHE A 30 4.31 6.27 -0.15
C PHE A 30 4.71 5.37 -1.32
N ILE A 31 3.92 4.33 -1.61
CA ILE A 31 4.15 3.45 -2.76
C ILE A 31 4.13 4.25 -4.09
N ARG A 32 3.14 5.15 -4.26
CA ARG A 32 3.04 6.00 -5.47
C ARG A 32 4.22 6.98 -5.59
N ILE A 33 4.75 7.47 -4.47
CA ILE A 33 5.94 8.34 -4.45
C ILE A 33 7.17 7.52 -4.86
N ALA A 34 7.37 6.34 -4.28
CA ALA A 34 8.47 5.44 -4.64
C ALA A 34 8.50 5.13 -6.14
N ARG A 35 7.34 4.86 -6.75
CA ARG A 35 7.23 4.62 -8.20
C ARG A 35 7.57 5.82 -9.07
N ARG A 36 7.32 7.05 -8.58
CA ARG A 36 7.70 8.28 -9.31
C ARG A 36 9.20 8.56 -9.21
N LEU A 37 9.82 8.16 -8.10
CA LEU A 37 11.26 8.32 -7.87
C LEU A 37 12.05 7.27 -8.65
N ASP A 38 11.57 6.02 -8.67
CA ASP A 38 12.16 4.90 -9.41
C ASP A 38 11.05 4.11 -10.11
N GLY A 39 10.94 4.28 -11.43
CA GLY A 39 9.94 3.60 -12.26
C GLY A 39 10.25 2.13 -12.54
N ASN A 40 11.46 1.65 -12.22
CA ASN A 40 11.80 0.22 -12.30
C ASN A 40 11.46 -0.53 -11.01
N LEU A 41 11.08 0.18 -9.95
CA LEU A 41 10.74 -0.43 -8.68
C LEU A 41 9.43 -1.21 -8.80
N GLN A 42 9.49 -2.51 -8.50
CA GLN A 42 8.31 -3.37 -8.46
C GLN A 42 7.47 -3.05 -7.23
N VAL A 43 6.46 -2.21 -7.43
CA VAL A 43 5.54 -1.78 -6.36
C VAL A 43 4.11 -2.27 -6.55
N ASP A 44 3.80 -2.86 -7.71
CA ASP A 44 2.46 -3.34 -8.02
C ASP A 44 2.01 -4.43 -7.04
N ASP A 45 2.93 -5.28 -6.57
CA ASP A 45 2.65 -6.27 -5.53
C ASP A 45 2.25 -5.62 -4.19
N LEU A 46 2.94 -4.54 -3.80
CA LEU A 46 2.61 -3.76 -2.60
C LEU A 46 1.27 -3.03 -2.74
N LEU A 47 0.96 -2.54 -3.93
CA LEU A 47 -0.31 -1.88 -4.26
C LEU A 47 -1.47 -2.88 -4.19
N ALA A 48 -1.29 -4.07 -4.76
CA ALA A 48 -2.28 -5.15 -4.69
C ALA A 48 -2.48 -5.65 -3.25
N ALA A 49 -1.42 -5.74 -2.45
CA ALA A 49 -1.52 -6.06 -1.03
C ALA A 49 -2.33 -5.01 -0.25
N CYS A 50 -2.15 -3.73 -0.60
CA CYS A 50 -2.96 -2.61 -0.10
C CYS A 50 -4.44 -2.85 -0.45
N GLU A 51 -4.78 -2.93 -1.74
CA GLU A 51 -6.17 -3.09 -2.19
C GLU A 51 -6.87 -4.33 -1.60
N ARG A 52 -6.15 -5.42 -1.36
CA ARG A 52 -6.69 -6.61 -0.68
C ARG A 52 -7.06 -6.35 0.79
N MET A 53 -6.27 -5.59 1.53
CA MET A 53 -6.62 -5.21 2.90
C MET A 53 -7.83 -4.29 2.94
N ASN A 54 -7.99 -3.41 1.94
CA ASN A 54 -9.17 -2.55 1.82
C ASN A 54 -10.40 -3.40 1.66
N ARG A 55 -10.30 -4.37 0.74
CA ARG A 55 -11.36 -5.33 0.45
C ARG A 55 -11.74 -6.16 1.67
N ASP A 56 -10.78 -6.60 2.47
CA ASP A 56 -11.06 -7.35 3.70
C ASP A 56 -11.80 -6.49 4.76
N SER A 57 -11.44 -5.20 4.83
CA SER A 57 -12.09 -4.21 5.70
C SER A 57 -13.53 -3.88 5.28
N GLU A 58 -13.80 -3.79 3.97
CA GLU A 58 -15.14 -3.55 3.43
C GLU A 58 -16.03 -4.81 3.42
N VAL A 59 -15.45 -6.02 3.25
CA VAL A 59 -16.19 -7.30 3.35
C VAL A 59 -16.71 -7.53 4.78
N SER A 60 -16.04 -7.01 5.81
CA SER A 60 -16.57 -7.03 7.19
C SER A 60 -17.84 -6.19 7.42
N LYS A 61 -18.33 -5.43 6.42
CA LYS A 61 -19.63 -4.73 6.50
C LYS A 61 -20.74 -5.38 5.67
N GLU A 62 -20.41 -6.35 4.82
CA GLU A 62 -21.35 -6.95 3.86
C GLU A 62 -21.83 -8.35 4.28
N GLU A 63 -21.67 -8.72 5.55
CA GLU A 63 -22.21 -9.96 6.12
C GLU A 63 -23.25 -9.71 7.23
N ILE A 64 -24.08 -8.66 7.07
CA ILE A 64 -25.29 -8.46 7.89
C ILE A 64 -26.47 -7.96 7.03
N SER A 65 -26.77 -8.59 5.90
CA SER A 65 -28.05 -8.30 5.21
C SER A 65 -28.59 -9.36 4.25
N GLN A 66 -28.19 -10.63 4.35
CA GLN A 66 -28.88 -11.71 3.64
C GLN A 66 -29.19 -12.88 4.57
N GLY A 67 -30.33 -12.78 5.24
CA GLY A 67 -30.94 -13.84 6.03
C GLY A 67 -32.41 -13.51 6.26
N LYS A 68 -33.22 -13.74 5.23
CA LYS A 68 -34.68 -13.66 5.26
C LYS A 68 -35.24 -14.94 5.90
#